data_AF-A0A5M5TR67-F1
#
_entry.id   AF-A0A5M5TR67-F1
#
_cell.length_a   1.000
_cell.length_b   1.000
_cell.length_c   1.000
_cell.angle_alpha   90.00
_cell.angle_beta   90.00
_cell.angle_gamma   90.00
#
_symmetry.space_group_name_H-M   'P 1'
#
loop_
_entity.id
_entity.type
_entity.pdbx_description
1 polymer ?
#
loop_
_entity_poly.entity_id
_entity_poly.type
_entity_poly.pdbx_seq_one_letter_code
_entity_poly.pdbx_strand_id
1 'polypeptide(L)'
;MNQIFLYMEKDRSKLDPEKGILLCGPVGTGKSTIMQIMNRYRYFVSGQDKGGYPMGGFRIDSASFIANSFSMRGKDALELYTYNNGSPRMMCFDELGREPIPAKYFGTELNVMQYIFQCRYELRKEALTHATTNLSIKDLQLKYGAYIADRINEMFNVIELGGSSRR
;
A
#
# COMPACT_ATOMS: atom_id res chain seq x y z
N MET A 1 -8.65 -13.72 -9.64
CA MET A 1 -8.76 -14.23 -8.25
C MET A 1 -7.73 -15.34 -7.97
N ASN A 2 -7.61 -16.35 -8.84
CA ASN A 2 -6.61 -17.43 -8.69
C ASN A 2 -5.15 -16.93 -8.50
N GLN A 3 -4.69 -15.96 -9.28
CA GLN A 3 -3.32 -15.44 -9.17
C GLN A 3 -2.97 -14.81 -7.81
N ILE A 4 -3.94 -14.16 -7.14
CA ILE A 4 -3.71 -13.53 -5.82
C ILE A 4 -3.55 -14.62 -4.75
N PHE A 5 -4.32 -15.70 -4.87
CA PHE A 5 -4.17 -16.86 -3.99
C PHE A 5 -2.79 -17.51 -4.15
N LEU A 6 -2.37 -17.79 -5.39
CA LEU A 6 -1.02 -18.33 -5.67
C LEU A 6 0.08 -17.42 -5.11
N TYR A 7 -0.06 -16.10 -5.29
CA TYR A 7 0.85 -15.12 -4.69
C TYR A 7 0.92 -15.23 -3.15
N MET A 8 -0.22 -15.43 -2.47
CA MET A 8 -0.24 -15.59 -1.01
C MET A 8 0.51 -16.86 -0.56
N GLU A 9 0.43 -17.93 -1.36
CA GLU A 9 1.18 -19.17 -1.16
C GLU A 9 2.66 -19.09 -1.59
N LYS A 10 3.14 -17.90 -1.96
CA LYS A 10 4.50 -17.64 -2.46
C LYS A 10 4.84 -18.41 -3.74
N ASP A 11 3.83 -18.79 -4.51
CA ASP A 11 3.99 -19.35 -5.84
C ASP A 11 4.38 -18.24 -6.83
N ARG A 12 5.49 -18.46 -7.55
CA ARG A 12 6.11 -17.49 -8.48
C ARG A 12 5.61 -17.62 -9.93
N SER A 13 4.63 -18.49 -10.21
CA SER A 13 4.17 -18.80 -11.58
C SER A 13 3.40 -17.67 -12.26
N LYS A 14 2.84 -16.74 -11.48
CA LYS A 14 1.99 -15.65 -12.00
C LYS A 14 2.40 -14.26 -11.52
N LEU A 15 2.79 -14.12 -10.26
CA LEU A 15 3.14 -12.85 -9.64
C LEU A 15 4.43 -13.04 -8.83
N ASP A 16 5.18 -11.97 -8.67
CA ASP A 16 6.43 -11.96 -7.90
C ASP A 16 6.12 -11.76 -6.40
N PRO A 17 6.34 -12.75 -5.52
CA PRO A 17 6.07 -12.62 -4.09
C PRO A 17 7.04 -11.69 -3.35
N GLU A 18 8.11 -11.23 -4.00
CA GLU A 18 9.04 -10.21 -3.47
C GLU A 18 8.59 -8.78 -3.78
N LYS A 19 7.51 -8.62 -4.55
CA LYS A 19 6.83 -7.35 -4.80
C LYS A 19 5.46 -7.35 -4.15
N GLY A 20 5.00 -6.19 -3.70
CA GLY A 20 3.64 -6.08 -3.21
C GLY A 20 2.60 -6.10 -4.32
N ILE A 21 1.36 -5.71 -4.00
CA ILE A 21 0.25 -5.69 -4.96
C ILE A 21 -0.28 -4.27 -5.05
N LEU A 22 -0.37 -3.75 -6.27
CA LEU A 22 -1.12 -2.54 -6.59
C LEU A 22 -2.41 -2.95 -7.32
N LEU A 23 -3.55 -2.80 -6.66
CA LEU A 23 -4.86 -3.02 -7.28
C LEU A 23 -5.36 -1.69 -7.88
N CYS A 24 -5.54 -1.66 -9.20
CA CYS A 24 -6.10 -0.51 -9.92
C CYS A 24 -7.50 -0.84 -10.45
N GLY A 25 -8.33 0.18 -10.68
CA GLY A 25 -9.61 0.04 -11.39
C GLY A 25 -10.72 0.87 -10.77
N PRO A 26 -11.92 0.91 -11.38
CA PRO A 26 -13.02 1.79 -10.96
C PRO A 26 -13.48 1.62 -9.50
N VAL A 27 -14.22 2.60 -9.00
CA VAL A 27 -14.85 2.54 -7.67
C VAL A 27 -15.81 1.34 -7.61
N GLY A 28 -15.83 0.65 -6.47
CA GLY A 28 -16.78 -0.46 -6.24
C GLY A 28 -16.34 -1.82 -6.79
N THR A 29 -15.14 -1.96 -7.37
CA THR A 29 -14.66 -3.26 -7.90
C THR A 29 -14.14 -4.24 -6.84
N GLY A 30 -14.15 -3.85 -5.55
CA GLY A 30 -13.77 -4.73 -4.42
C GLY A 30 -12.28 -4.72 -4.05
N LYS A 31 -11.49 -3.75 -4.53
CA LYS A 31 -10.04 -3.64 -4.24
C LYS A 31 -9.72 -3.68 -2.74
N SER A 32 -10.34 -2.81 -1.95
CA SER A 32 -10.13 -2.74 -0.50
C SER A 32 -10.55 -4.05 0.19
N THR A 33 -11.66 -4.66 -0.25
CA THR A 33 -12.13 -5.95 0.27
C THR A 33 -11.12 -7.07 0.00
N ILE A 34 -10.51 -7.11 -1.19
CA ILE A 34 -9.47 -8.08 -1.51
C ILE A 34 -8.26 -7.90 -0.59
N MET A 35 -7.81 -6.66 -0.36
CA MET A 35 -6.70 -6.39 0.58
C MET A 35 -7.03 -6.83 2.01
N GLN A 36 -8.26 -6.62 2.47
CA GLN A 36 -8.74 -7.09 3.78
C GLN A 36 -8.75 -8.63 3.86
N ILE A 37 -9.21 -9.31 2.80
CA ILE A 37 -9.19 -10.78 2.73
C ILE A 37 -7.75 -11.29 2.77
N MET A 38 -6.85 -10.71 1.98
CA MET A 38 -5.43 -11.08 2.00
C MET A 38 -4.81 -10.92 3.38
N ASN A 39 -5.11 -9.80 4.05
CA ASN A 39 -4.61 -9.54 5.40
C ASN A 39 -5.12 -10.58 6.41
N ARG A 40 -6.43 -10.85 6.40
CA ARG A 40 -7.03 -11.89 7.28
C ARG A 40 -6.47 -13.27 6.97
N TYR A 41 -6.33 -13.62 5.70
CA TYR A 41 -5.74 -14.90 5.31
C TYR A 41 -4.33 -15.06 5.89
N ARG A 42 -3.47 -14.05 5.70
CA ARG A 42 -2.11 -14.03 6.27
C ARG A 42 -2.12 -14.22 7.78
N TYR A 43 -3.04 -13.55 8.48
CA TYR A 43 -3.18 -13.67 9.92
C TYR A 43 -3.52 -15.10 10.36
N PHE A 44 -4.38 -15.81 9.61
CA PHE A 44 -4.76 -17.19 9.94
C PHE A 44 -3.66 -18.22 9.63
N VAL A 45 -2.90 -18.03 8.54
CA VAL A 45 -1.93 -19.03 8.09
C VAL A 45 -0.51 -18.84 8.66
N SER A 46 -0.18 -17.66 9.16
CA SER A 46 1.18 -17.35 9.64
C SER A 46 1.43 -17.77 11.09
N GLY A 47 0.44 -18.35 11.77
CA GLY A 47 0.54 -18.82 13.15
C GLY A 47 0.61 -17.70 14.18
N GLN A 48 1.10 -18.01 15.37
CA GLN A 48 1.27 -17.09 16.49
C GLN A 48 2.75 -17.04 16.92
N ASP A 49 3.17 -15.92 17.51
CA ASP A 49 4.47 -15.79 18.15
C ASP A 49 4.50 -16.52 19.50
N LYS A 50 5.65 -16.46 20.18
CA LYS A 50 5.85 -17.08 21.50
C LYS A 50 4.89 -16.58 22.57
N GLY A 51 4.30 -15.39 22.40
CA GLY A 51 3.32 -14.79 23.32
C GLY A 51 1.87 -15.09 22.94
N GLY A 52 1.61 -15.90 21.91
CA GLY A 52 0.28 -16.17 21.41
C GLY A 52 -0.28 -15.04 20.54
N TYR A 53 0.53 -14.05 20.18
CA TYR A 53 0.09 -12.99 19.28
C TYR A 53 0.16 -13.47 17.83
N PRO A 54 -0.91 -13.29 17.05
CA PRO A 54 -0.92 -13.62 15.63
C PRO A 54 0.25 -13.00 14.90
N MET A 55 0.92 -13.81 14.11
CA MET A 55 2.04 -13.40 13.28
C MET A 55 1.56 -13.04 11.88
N GLY A 56 2.26 -12.12 11.23
CA GLY A 56 1.97 -11.73 9.85
C GLY A 56 0.79 -10.76 9.70
N GLY A 57 0.26 -10.72 8.47
CA GLY A 57 -0.63 -9.64 8.05
C GLY A 57 0.11 -8.34 7.77
N PHE A 58 -0.65 -7.29 7.51
CA PHE A 58 -0.14 -5.96 7.21
C PHE A 58 -1.14 -4.90 7.68
N ARG A 59 -0.62 -3.70 7.96
CA ARG A 59 -1.45 -2.55 8.30
C ARG A 59 -2.18 -2.06 7.04
N ILE A 60 -3.45 -1.67 7.16
CA ILE A 60 -4.22 -1.08 6.07
C ILE A 60 -4.74 0.27 6.54
N ASP A 61 -4.27 1.35 5.92
CA ASP A 61 -4.76 2.71 6.18
C ASP A 61 -4.99 3.44 4.86
N SER A 62 -5.98 4.33 4.81
CA SER A 62 -6.25 5.12 3.62
C SER A 62 -5.23 6.25 3.46
N ALA A 63 -4.87 6.57 2.22
CA ALA A 63 -3.97 7.67 1.91
C ALA A 63 -4.46 8.99 2.55
N SER A 64 -5.78 9.23 2.54
CA SER A 64 -6.39 10.43 3.15
C SER A 64 -6.23 10.46 4.66
N PHE A 65 -6.35 9.33 5.36
CA PHE A 65 -6.13 9.26 6.80
C PHE A 65 -4.68 9.59 7.16
N ILE A 66 -3.73 9.11 6.36
CA ILE A 66 -2.31 9.36 6.56
C ILE A 66 -1.96 10.83 6.30
N ALA A 67 -2.48 11.40 5.21
CA ALA A 67 -2.30 12.82 4.91
C ALA A 67 -2.90 13.73 5.99
N ASN A 68 -4.08 13.39 6.52
CA ASN A 68 -4.67 14.11 7.65
C ASN A 68 -3.83 13.97 8.93
N SER A 69 -3.28 12.78 9.19
CA SER A 69 -2.37 12.56 10.31
C SER A 69 -1.13 13.45 10.23
N PHE A 70 -0.57 13.65 9.03
CA PHE A 70 0.51 14.61 8.80
C PHE A 70 0.05 16.04 9.08
N SER A 71 -1.12 16.46 8.57
CA SER A 71 -1.63 17.81 8.83
C SER A 71 -1.83 18.11 10.31
N MET A 72 -1.99 17.09 11.16
CA MET A 72 -2.13 17.23 12.61
C MET A 72 -0.80 17.15 13.38
N ARG A 73 0.14 16.30 12.96
CA ARG A 73 1.33 15.93 13.75
C ARG A 73 2.66 16.09 13.01
N GLY A 74 2.64 16.58 11.78
CA GLY A 74 3.83 16.73 10.94
C GLY A 74 4.49 15.39 10.59
N LYS A 75 5.82 15.40 10.46
CA LYS A 75 6.60 14.23 10.04
C LYS A 75 6.54 13.06 11.02
N ASP A 76 6.30 13.31 12.30
CA ASP A 76 6.19 12.26 13.32
C ASP A 76 5.04 11.29 13.03
N ALA A 77 3.96 11.78 12.37
CA ALA A 77 2.89 10.89 11.90
C ALA A 77 3.34 9.89 10.83
N LEU A 78 4.42 10.19 10.10
CA LEU A 78 4.88 9.42 8.95
C LEU A 78 5.86 8.32 9.33
N GLU A 79 6.48 8.40 10.51
CA GLU A 79 7.47 7.43 10.99
C GLU A 79 6.88 6.02 11.01
N LEU A 80 5.65 5.88 11.52
CA LEU A 80 4.90 4.62 11.52
C LEU A 80 4.81 3.98 10.13
N TYR A 81 4.67 4.77 9.07
CA TYR A 81 4.44 4.28 7.70
C TYR A 81 5.73 4.05 6.90
N THR A 82 6.86 4.53 7.43
CA THR A 82 8.17 4.49 6.78
C THR A 82 9.11 3.54 7.52
N TYR A 83 10.06 4.05 8.30
CA TYR A 83 11.09 3.26 8.98
C TYR A 83 10.57 2.56 10.24
N ASN A 84 9.45 3.04 10.80
CA ASN A 84 8.76 2.48 11.95
C ASN A 84 9.73 2.16 13.11
N ASN A 85 10.49 3.17 13.54
CA ASN A 85 11.53 3.08 14.57
C ASN A 85 12.58 1.99 14.28
N GLY A 86 13.00 1.88 13.01
CA GLY A 86 13.98 0.88 12.57
C GLY A 86 13.44 -0.54 12.44
N SER A 87 12.11 -0.73 12.55
CA SER A 87 11.44 -2.00 12.32
C SER A 87 10.33 -1.85 11.26
N PRO A 88 10.69 -1.68 9.97
CA PRO A 88 9.72 -1.55 8.89
C PRO A 88 8.71 -2.70 8.88
N ARG A 89 7.44 -2.38 8.61
CA ARG A 89 6.36 -3.36 8.53
C ARG A 89 5.69 -3.34 7.16
N MET A 90 5.13 -4.49 6.78
CA MET A 90 4.30 -4.59 5.59
C MET A 90 3.05 -3.73 5.74
N MET A 91 2.67 -3.01 4.68
CA MET A 91 1.55 -2.07 4.70
C MET A 91 0.77 -2.10 3.41
N CYS A 92 -0.51 -1.74 3.49
CA CYS A 92 -1.38 -1.44 2.38
C CYS A 92 -1.89 0.01 2.49
N PHE A 93 -1.62 0.80 1.46
CA PHE A 93 -2.17 2.15 1.33
C PHE A 93 -3.44 2.13 0.49
N ASP A 94 -4.58 2.26 1.15
CA ASP A 94 -5.88 2.20 0.49
C ASP A 94 -6.26 3.55 -0.13
N GLU A 95 -6.98 3.52 -1.25
CA GLU A 95 -7.48 4.71 -1.95
C GLU A 95 -6.40 5.75 -2.31
N LEU A 96 -5.22 5.29 -2.73
CA LEU A 96 -4.13 6.14 -3.20
C LEU A 96 -4.64 7.09 -4.29
N GLY A 97 -4.35 8.39 -4.12
CA GLY A 97 -4.75 9.44 -5.04
C GLY A 97 -6.03 10.16 -4.64
N ARG A 98 -6.62 9.87 -3.47
CA ARG A 98 -7.78 10.60 -2.93
C ARG A 98 -7.44 11.56 -1.80
N GLU A 99 -6.20 11.51 -1.32
CA GLU A 99 -5.74 12.37 -0.25
C GLU A 99 -5.55 13.83 -0.70
N PRO A 100 -5.57 14.79 0.24
CA PRO A 100 -5.17 16.17 -0.03
C PRO A 100 -3.71 16.24 -0.50
N ILE A 101 -3.46 16.93 -1.60
CA ILE A 101 -2.11 17.16 -2.14
C ILE A 101 -1.97 18.65 -2.54
N PRO A 102 -1.01 19.40 -1.97
CA PRO A 102 -0.19 19.01 -0.82
C PRO A 102 -0.99 19.00 0.49
N ALA A 103 -0.60 18.13 1.43
CA ALA A 103 -1.02 18.25 2.81
C ALA A 103 -0.20 19.34 3.52
N LYS A 104 -0.78 20.01 4.52
CA LYS A 104 -0.15 21.17 5.18
C LYS A 104 -0.01 20.96 6.68
N TYR A 105 1.17 21.25 7.22
CA TYR A 105 1.44 21.28 8.66
C TYR A 105 2.24 22.53 9.00
N PHE A 106 1.65 23.47 9.75
CA PHE A 106 2.28 24.76 10.13
C PHE A 106 3.08 25.43 9.00
N GLY A 107 2.45 25.64 7.84
CA GLY A 107 3.08 26.27 6.68
C GLY A 107 4.00 25.36 5.86
N THR A 108 4.32 24.16 6.33
CA THR A 108 5.04 23.13 5.57
C THR A 108 4.07 22.37 4.67
N GLU A 109 4.32 22.40 3.37
CA GLU A 109 3.58 21.60 2.38
C GLU A 109 4.34 20.30 2.07
N LEU A 110 3.61 19.18 2.00
CA LEU A 110 4.19 17.89 1.65
C LEU A 110 3.22 17.07 0.80
N ASN A 111 3.72 16.47 -0.28
CA ASN A 111 3.04 15.36 -0.93
C ASN A 111 3.33 14.08 -0.12
N VAL A 112 2.44 13.77 0.82
CA VAL A 112 2.67 12.75 1.86
C VAL A 112 2.91 11.37 1.26
N MET A 113 2.08 10.93 0.31
CA MET A 113 2.22 9.59 -0.27
C MET A 113 3.44 9.48 -1.18
N GLN A 114 3.80 10.57 -1.87
CA GLN A 114 5.05 10.64 -2.62
C GLN A 114 6.27 10.45 -1.70
N TYR A 115 6.31 11.14 -0.56
CA TYR A 115 7.36 10.98 0.45
C TYR A 115 7.42 9.56 1.01
N ILE A 116 6.27 8.98 1.38
CA ILE A 116 6.21 7.62 1.91
C ILE A 116 6.73 6.60 0.87
N PHE A 117 6.34 6.72 -0.39
CA PHE A 117 6.84 5.80 -1.43
C PHE A 117 8.33 5.94 -1.71
N GLN A 118 8.91 7.13 -1.54
CA GLN A 118 10.37 7.29 -1.56
C GLN A 118 11.03 6.44 -0.49
N CYS A 119 10.65 6.62 0.78
CA CYS A 119 11.24 5.86 1.88
C CYS A 119 10.99 4.35 1.71
N ARG A 120 9.78 3.95 1.33
CA ARG A 120 9.44 2.53 1.19
C ARG A 120 10.07 1.85 -0.02
N TYR A 121 10.50 2.61 -1.03
CA TYR A 121 11.29 2.08 -2.13
C TYR A 121 12.69 1.64 -1.66
N GLU A 122 13.30 2.38 -0.74
CA GLU A 122 14.56 1.99 -0.10
C GLU A 122 14.38 0.72 0.75
N LEU A 123 13.25 0.64 1.47
CA LEU A 123 12.88 -0.48 2.34
C LEU A 123 12.26 -1.68 1.61
N ARG A 124 12.16 -1.66 0.27
CA ARG A 124 11.34 -2.64 -0.49
C ARG A 124 11.76 -4.10 -0.32
N LYS A 125 13.03 -4.34 0.04
CA LYS A 125 13.56 -5.69 0.31
C LYS A 125 13.27 -6.17 1.74
N GLU A 126 12.92 -5.26 2.65
CA GLU A 126 12.66 -5.54 4.06
C GLU A 126 11.16 -5.63 4.34
N ALA A 127 10.37 -4.74 3.76
CA ALA A 127 8.94 -4.66 3.99
C ALA A 127 8.14 -4.36 2.71
N LEU A 128 7.31 -5.32 2.30
CA LEU A 128 6.44 -5.18 1.14
C LEU A 128 5.42 -4.06 1.31
N THR A 129 5.09 -3.43 0.19
CA THR A 129 4.09 -2.35 0.13
C THR A 129 2.97 -2.77 -0.80
N HIS A 130 1.75 -2.75 -0.32
CA HIS A 130 0.53 -2.94 -1.09
C HIS A 130 -0.17 -1.59 -1.25
N ALA A 131 -1.01 -1.46 -2.28
CA ALA A 131 -1.83 -0.28 -2.46
C ALA A 131 -3.09 -0.58 -3.27
N THR A 132 -4.10 0.26 -3.12
CA THR A 132 -5.24 0.31 -4.02
C THR A 132 -5.41 1.70 -4.59
N THR A 133 -5.92 1.82 -5.81
CA THR A 133 -6.24 3.10 -6.41
C THR A 133 -7.38 2.99 -7.42
N ASN A 134 -8.06 4.11 -7.65
CA ASN A 134 -8.96 4.26 -8.80
C ASN A 134 -8.29 4.93 -10.00
N LEU A 135 -7.03 5.35 -9.85
CA LEU A 135 -6.26 6.03 -10.88
C LEU A 135 -5.61 5.02 -11.83
N SER A 136 -5.44 5.42 -13.09
CA SER A 136 -4.53 4.70 -13.99
C SER A 136 -3.08 4.92 -13.56
N ILE A 137 -2.16 4.09 -14.04
CA ILE A 137 -0.72 4.30 -13.80
C ILE A 137 -0.26 5.66 -14.34
N LYS A 138 -0.79 6.09 -15.48
CA LYS A 138 -0.52 7.40 -16.05
C LYS A 138 -0.98 8.53 -15.13
N ASP A 139 -2.17 8.40 -14.54
CA ASP A 139 -2.69 9.43 -13.62
C ASP A 139 -1.91 9.46 -12.31
N LEU A 140 -1.42 8.30 -11.82
CA LEU A 140 -0.50 8.26 -10.68
C LEU A 140 0.80 9.01 -10.99
N GLN A 141 1.38 8.85 -12.19
CA GLN A 141 2.58 9.58 -12.60
C GLN A 141 2.35 11.09 -12.66
N LEU A 142 1.23 11.53 -13.24
CA LEU A 142 0.87 12.94 -13.27
C LEU A 142 0.68 13.50 -11.86
N LYS A 143 0.14 12.70 -10.94
CA LYS A 143 -0.17 13.13 -9.57
C LYS A 143 1.04 13.13 -8.62
N TYR A 144 1.94 12.16 -8.75
CA TYR A 144 3.08 11.97 -7.84
C TYR A 144 4.45 12.20 -8.49
N GLY A 145 4.48 12.61 -9.76
CA GLY A 145 5.70 12.87 -10.51
C GLY A 145 6.19 11.65 -11.30
N ALA A 146 6.99 11.92 -12.34
CA ALA A 146 7.37 10.92 -13.35
C ALA A 146 8.14 9.71 -12.77
N TYR A 147 8.99 9.92 -11.76
CA TYR A 147 9.82 8.86 -11.17
C TYR A 147 9.02 7.77 -10.44
N ILE A 148 7.74 8.03 -10.12
CA ILE A 148 6.90 7.03 -9.44
C ILE A 148 6.64 5.82 -10.34
N ALA A 149 6.70 5.98 -11.66
CA ALA A 149 6.46 4.92 -12.65
C ALA A 149 7.42 3.73 -12.44
N ASP A 150 8.72 4.02 -12.44
CA ASP A 150 9.76 3.01 -12.33
C ASP A 150 9.68 2.30 -10.97
N ARG A 151 9.42 3.07 -9.92
CA ARG A 151 9.24 2.53 -8.57
C ARG A 151 8.00 1.66 -8.45
N ILE A 152 6.91 2.01 -9.12
CA ILE A 152 5.72 1.16 -9.15
C ILE A 152 6.07 -0.20 -9.75
N ASN A 153 6.79 -0.22 -10.87
CA ASN A 153 7.20 -1.46 -11.53
C ASN A 153 8.16 -2.31 -10.67
N GLU A 154 9.02 -1.67 -9.88
CA GLU A 154 9.95 -2.36 -8.97
C GLU A 154 9.28 -2.84 -7.68
N MET A 155 8.32 -2.10 -7.15
CA MET A 155 7.71 -2.39 -5.84
C MET A 155 6.46 -3.25 -5.92
N PHE A 156 5.76 -3.28 -7.05
CA PHE A 156 4.43 -3.88 -7.15
C PHE A 156 4.27 -4.83 -8.34
N ASN A 157 3.46 -5.84 -8.11
CA ASN A 157 2.65 -6.47 -9.13
C ASN A 157 1.39 -5.62 -9.35
N VAL A 158 1.23 -5.06 -10.54
CA VAL A 158 0.06 -4.25 -10.91
C VAL A 158 -1.04 -5.16 -11.42
N ILE A 159 -2.24 -5.06 -10.82
CA ILE A 159 -3.41 -5.84 -11.22
C ILE A 159 -4.59 -4.90 -11.41
N GLU A 160 -5.11 -4.86 -12.63
CA GLU A 160 -6.32 -4.10 -12.95
C GLU A 160 -7.58 -4.95 -12.68
N LEU A 161 -8.48 -4.41 -11.87
CA LEU A 161 -9.79 -5.00 -11.63
C LEU A 161 -10.84 -4.29 -12.49
N GLY A 162 -11.25 -4.97 -13.55
CA GLY A 162 -12.39 -4.56 -14.37
C GLY A 162 -13.74 -4.99 -13.77
N GLY A 163 -14.82 -4.43 -14.33
CA GLY A 163 -16.21 -4.80 -14.05
C GLY A 163 -17.05 -3.70 -13.41
N SER A 164 -18.37 -3.87 -13.51
CA SER A 164 -19.37 -3.00 -12.86
C SER A 164 -19.17 -2.96 -11.34
N SER A 165 -19.54 -1.84 -10.72
CA SER A 165 -19.57 -1.72 -9.26
C SER A 165 -20.26 -2.93 -8.63
N ARG A 166 -19.66 -3.52 -7.60
CA ARG A 166 -20.20 -4.65 -6.82
C ARG A 166 -20.86 -4.17 -5.51
N ARG A 167 -21.26 -2.90 -5.48
CA ARG A 167 -22.07 -2.29 -4.43
C ARG A 167 -23.51 -2.24 -4.87
#